data_AF-A0A9W7EBR1-F1
#
_entry.id   AF-A0A9W7EBR1-F1
#
_cell.length_a   1.000
_cell.length_b   1.000
_cell.length_c   1.000
_cell.angle_alpha   90.00
_cell.angle_beta   90.00
_cell.angle_gamma   90.00
#
_symmetry.space_group_name_H-M   'P 1'
#
loop_
_entity.id
_entity.type
_entity.pdbx_description
1 polymer ?
#
loop_
_entity_poly.entity_id
_entity_poly.type
_entity_poly.pdbx_seq_one_letter_code
_entity_poly.pdbx_strand_id
1 'polypeptide(L)'
;MDLGFGQHNQIAGALAQKVILEGTQQQEAQLDADMKAYDDLLNDEDALERLRAKRLDKLKAEQKKRLDWQAQGHGRYMELSDTKDFFHAAKTSERLIVHFYRPTTRYCQNVDAHMEKLAAKHLETRFVKIDAEKSDYLVEKLMVVVMPTILLVKDGKVVHQIQGFDELGGTHEFTTQLLAWVLSQHSVLTYDGDMPEEYFKGKGVNSVHVAMINGKYGGSDNIREGQNSYKDYGEDSDDEY
;
A
#
# COMPACT_ATOMS: atom_id res chain seq x y z
N MET A 1 52.89 -12.77 -29.55
CA MET A 1 52.45 -12.24 -28.24
C MET A 1 51.11 -12.89 -27.97
N ASP A 2 51.12 -13.95 -27.16
CA ASP A 2 49.92 -14.67 -26.75
C ASP A 2 49.27 -13.85 -25.62
N LEU A 3 48.16 -13.21 -25.95
CA LEU A 3 47.49 -12.27 -25.05
C LEU A 3 46.63 -13.09 -24.07
N GLY A 4 47.04 -13.11 -22.79
CA GLY A 4 46.49 -13.90 -21.67
C GLY A 4 45.04 -13.62 -21.25
N PHE A 5 44.16 -13.27 -22.20
CA PHE A 5 42.73 -13.07 -22.01
C PHE A 5 41.94 -14.38 -21.89
N GLY A 6 42.49 -15.51 -22.37
CA GLY A 6 41.85 -16.82 -22.24
C GLY A 6 41.81 -17.35 -20.80
N GLN A 7 42.81 -17.03 -19.98
CA GLN A 7 42.93 -17.54 -18.62
C GLN A 7 41.97 -16.83 -17.66
N HIS A 8 41.82 -15.51 -17.78
CA HIS A 8 40.92 -14.71 -16.95
C HIS A 8 39.44 -15.07 -17.19
N ASN A 9 39.04 -15.30 -18.44
CA ASN A 9 37.65 -15.66 -18.76
C ASN A 9 37.30 -17.09 -18.33
N GLN A 10 38.27 -18.02 -18.38
CA GLN A 10 38.12 -19.38 -17.85
C GLN A 10 38.04 -19.40 -16.32
N ILE A 11 38.85 -18.59 -15.63
CA ILE A 11 38.81 -18.46 -14.16
C ILE A 11 37.49 -17.83 -13.71
N ALA A 12 37.00 -16.79 -14.42
CA ALA A 12 35.71 -16.17 -14.14
C ALA A 12 34.54 -17.15 -14.35
N GLY A 13 34.56 -17.93 -15.44
CA GLY A 13 33.56 -18.98 -15.69
C GLY A 13 33.56 -20.08 -14.63
N ALA A 14 34.73 -20.51 -14.17
CA ALA A 14 34.87 -21.51 -13.11
C ALA A 14 34.39 -21.00 -11.73
N LEU A 15 34.66 -19.72 -11.42
CA LEU A 15 34.16 -19.08 -10.20
C LEU A 15 32.63 -18.91 -10.23
N ALA A 16 32.07 -18.49 -11.36
CA ALA A 16 30.62 -18.38 -11.53
C ALA A 16 29.92 -19.75 -11.38
N GLN A 17 30.47 -20.80 -11.99
CA GLN A 17 29.97 -22.17 -11.81
C GLN A 17 30.01 -22.62 -10.34
N LYS A 18 31.10 -22.31 -9.63
CA LYS A 18 31.25 -22.66 -8.22
C LYS A 18 30.23 -21.93 -7.33
N VAL A 19 30.01 -20.62 -7.56
CA VAL A 19 29.03 -19.82 -6.82
C VAL A 19 27.61 -20.31 -7.07
N ILE A 20 27.27 -20.64 -8.33
CA ILE A 20 25.96 -21.22 -8.66
C ILE A 20 25.79 -22.57 -7.98
N LEU A 21 26.79 -23.45 -8.04
CA LEU A 21 26.74 -24.77 -7.41
C LEU A 21 26.60 -24.69 -5.88
N GLU A 22 27.36 -23.82 -5.22
CA GLU A 22 27.25 -23.58 -3.77
C GLU A 22 25.87 -22.99 -3.41
N GLY A 23 25.34 -22.07 -4.22
CA GLY A 23 24.00 -21.53 -4.05
C GLY A 23 22.91 -22.58 -4.21
N THR A 24 23.05 -23.49 -5.20
CA THR A 24 22.12 -24.61 -5.40
C THR A 24 22.22 -25.61 -4.24
N GLN A 25 23.41 -25.96 -3.78
CA GLN A 25 23.60 -26.87 -2.63
C GLN A 25 23.02 -26.29 -1.33
N GLN A 26 23.16 -24.99 -1.12
CA GLN A 26 22.54 -24.31 0.03
C GLN A 26 21.01 -24.26 -0.07
N GLN A 27 20.45 -24.12 -1.27
CA GLN A 27 19.01 -24.23 -1.49
C GLN A 27 18.51 -25.66 -1.27
N GLU A 28 19.21 -26.67 -1.79
CA GLU A 28 18.88 -28.08 -1.58
C GLU A 28 18.93 -28.44 -0.09
N ALA A 29 19.96 -28.01 0.64
CA ALA A 29 20.08 -28.26 2.07
C ALA A 29 18.96 -27.59 2.89
N GLN A 30 18.50 -26.41 2.48
CA GLN A 30 17.34 -25.75 3.09
C GLN A 30 16.05 -26.52 2.80
N LEU A 31 15.85 -26.95 1.55
CA LEU A 31 14.69 -27.75 1.16
C LEU A 31 14.63 -29.10 1.89
N ASP A 32 15.77 -29.76 2.08
CA ASP A 32 15.87 -31.02 2.83
C ASP A 32 15.57 -30.81 4.33
N ALA A 33 16.03 -29.70 4.91
CA ALA A 33 15.71 -29.35 6.29
C ALA A 33 14.20 -29.07 6.48
N ASP A 34 13.59 -28.33 5.55
CA ASP A 34 12.16 -28.06 5.54
C ASP A 34 11.34 -29.34 5.36
N MET A 35 11.73 -30.22 4.43
CA MET A 35 11.08 -31.51 4.22
C MET A 35 11.11 -32.38 5.49
N LYS A 36 12.25 -32.42 6.18
CA LYS A 36 12.37 -33.15 7.44
C LYS A 36 11.47 -32.55 8.53
N ALA A 37 11.40 -31.23 8.63
CA ALA A 37 10.52 -30.56 9.60
C ALA A 37 9.03 -30.86 9.31
N TYR A 38 8.63 -30.94 8.04
CA TYR A 38 7.27 -31.34 7.67
C TYR A 38 6.97 -32.79 8.00
N ASP A 39 7.92 -33.70 7.79
CA ASP A 39 7.76 -35.12 8.09
C ASP A 39 7.62 -35.34 9.61
N ASP A 40 8.44 -34.66 10.41
CA ASP A 40 8.34 -34.66 11.87
C ASP A 40 6.97 -34.13 12.35
N LEU A 41 6.43 -33.09 11.71
CA LEU A 41 5.09 -32.55 12.00
C LEU A 41 3.94 -33.47 11.56
N LEU A 42 4.11 -34.24 10.49
CA LEU A 42 3.11 -35.20 10.00
C LEU A 42 3.04 -36.45 10.87
N ASN A 43 4.19 -36.85 11.44
CA ASN A 43 4.31 -38.01 12.32
C ASN A 43 3.85 -37.73 13.76
N ASP A 44 3.71 -36.46 14.16
CA ASP A 44 3.15 -36.03 15.44
C ASP A 44 1.67 -35.62 15.30
N GLU A 45 0.76 -36.53 15.66
CA GLU A 45 -0.69 -36.33 15.57
C GLU A 45 -1.17 -35.12 16.41
N ASP A 46 -0.58 -34.89 17.59
CA ASP A 46 -0.89 -33.76 18.46
C ASP A 46 -0.44 -32.42 17.85
N ALA A 47 0.72 -32.39 17.20
CA ALA A 47 1.21 -31.20 16.50
C ALA A 47 0.32 -30.83 15.32
N LEU A 48 -0.15 -31.82 14.56
CA LEU A 48 -1.07 -31.62 13.46
C LEU A 48 -2.43 -31.09 13.93
N GLU A 49 -2.96 -31.59 15.04
CA GLU A 49 -4.19 -31.08 15.65
C GLU A 49 -4.06 -29.62 16.11
N ARG A 50 -2.95 -29.27 16.77
CA ARG A 50 -2.67 -27.87 17.17
C ARG A 50 -2.59 -26.94 15.97
N LEU A 51 -1.97 -27.37 14.87
CA LEU A 51 -1.88 -26.58 13.64
C LEU A 51 -3.27 -26.38 13.02
N ARG A 52 -4.10 -27.42 12.97
CA ARG A 52 -5.50 -27.32 12.51
C ARG A 52 -6.30 -26.35 13.38
N ALA A 53 -6.21 -26.46 14.70
CA ALA A 53 -6.90 -25.58 15.63
C ALA A 53 -6.49 -24.11 15.43
N LYS A 54 -5.18 -23.84 15.28
CA LYS A 54 -4.65 -22.49 15.02
C LYS A 54 -5.15 -21.90 13.69
N ARG A 55 -5.20 -22.71 12.63
CA ARG A 55 -5.75 -22.27 11.33
C ARG A 55 -7.24 -22.00 11.42
N LEU A 56 -8.00 -22.87 12.08
CA LEU A 56 -9.43 -22.71 12.27
C LEU A 56 -9.75 -21.43 13.06
N ASP A 57 -8.99 -21.16 14.12
CA ASP A 57 -9.14 -19.95 14.93
C ASP A 57 -8.83 -18.68 14.11
N LYS A 58 -7.75 -18.68 13.32
CA LYS A 58 -7.41 -17.58 12.41
C LYS A 58 -8.53 -17.30 11.40
N LEU A 59 -9.06 -18.35 10.75
CA LEU A 59 -10.15 -18.22 9.79
C LEU A 59 -11.42 -17.67 10.45
N LYS A 60 -11.77 -18.16 11.64
CA LYS A 60 -12.93 -17.66 12.41
C LYS A 60 -12.75 -16.19 12.81
N ALA A 61 -11.55 -15.80 13.24
CA ALA A 61 -11.25 -14.42 13.62
C ALA A 61 -11.33 -13.47 12.41
N GLU A 62 -10.77 -13.86 11.25
CA GLU A 62 -10.85 -13.10 10.01
C GLU A 62 -12.29 -12.95 9.51
N GLN A 63 -13.07 -14.03 9.56
CA GLN A 63 -14.49 -13.98 9.20
C GLN A 63 -15.27 -13.04 10.12
N LYS A 64 -15.06 -13.13 11.44
CA LYS A 64 -15.70 -12.24 12.41
C LYS A 64 -15.36 -10.77 12.15
N LYS A 65 -14.07 -10.44 11.96
CA LYS A 65 -13.63 -9.08 11.61
C LYS A 65 -14.32 -8.56 10.36
N ARG A 66 -14.41 -9.39 9.32
CA ARG A 66 -15.08 -9.02 8.07
C ARG A 66 -16.56 -8.72 8.26
N LEU A 67 -17.26 -9.53 9.08
CA LEU A 67 -18.65 -9.29 9.43
C LEU A 67 -18.82 -8.00 10.26
N ASP A 68 -17.93 -7.77 11.23
CA ASP A 68 -17.93 -6.56 12.06
C ASP A 68 -17.72 -5.30 11.20
N TRP A 69 -16.79 -5.33 10.24
CA TRP A 69 -16.58 -4.25 9.28
C TRP A 69 -17.81 -3.99 8.40
N GLN A 70 -18.44 -5.04 7.87
CA GLN A 70 -19.66 -4.91 7.09
C GLN A 70 -20.81 -4.31 7.93
N ALA A 71 -20.97 -4.73 9.18
CA ALA A 71 -21.97 -4.19 10.10
C ALA A 71 -21.74 -2.70 10.40
N GLN A 72 -20.49 -2.26 10.46
CA GLN A 72 -20.09 -0.86 10.61
C GLN A 72 -20.22 -0.05 9.31
N GLY A 73 -20.57 -0.69 8.19
CA GLY A 73 -20.75 -0.04 6.89
C GLY A 73 -19.49 0.12 6.05
N HIS A 74 -18.42 -0.61 6.35
CA HIS A 74 -17.26 -0.75 5.46
C HIS A 74 -17.67 -1.46 4.17
N GLY A 75 -16.87 -1.32 3.11
CA GLY A 75 -17.20 -1.90 1.80
C GLY A 75 -18.09 -1.03 0.91
N ARG A 76 -18.55 0.11 1.43
CA ARG A 76 -19.43 1.05 0.73
C ARG A 76 -18.95 2.48 0.93
N TYR A 77 -19.26 3.33 -0.04
CA TYR A 77 -19.03 4.76 0.05
C TYR A 77 -20.33 5.46 0.47
N MET A 78 -20.36 5.99 1.70
CA MET A 78 -21.58 6.56 2.29
C MET A 78 -21.37 8.03 2.68
N GLU A 79 -22.43 8.81 2.59
CA GLU A 79 -22.44 10.19 3.04
C GLU A 79 -22.80 10.26 4.53
N LEU A 80 -22.02 11.01 5.30
CA LEU A 80 -22.34 11.37 6.68
C LEU A 80 -22.79 12.82 6.71
N SER A 81 -23.96 13.06 7.29
CA SER A 81 -24.54 14.41 7.41
C SER A 81 -24.20 15.07 8.75
N ASP A 82 -23.99 14.26 9.79
CA ASP A 82 -23.84 14.75 11.15
C ASP A 82 -22.40 14.63 11.67
N THR A 83 -21.96 15.67 12.39
CA THR A 83 -20.70 15.70 13.15
C THR A 83 -20.58 14.50 14.11
N LYS A 84 -21.71 14.08 14.73
CA LYS A 84 -21.72 12.93 15.65
C LYS A 84 -21.39 11.63 14.93
N ASP A 85 -21.91 11.45 13.73
CA ASP A 85 -21.67 10.25 12.93
C ASP A 85 -20.22 10.17 12.46
N PHE A 86 -19.60 11.32 12.13
CA PHE A 86 -18.17 11.39 11.85
C PHE A 86 -17.33 10.87 13.03
N PHE A 87 -17.57 11.39 14.25
CA PHE A 87 -16.83 10.93 15.43
C PHE A 87 -17.12 9.48 15.78
N HIS A 88 -18.36 9.02 15.57
CA HIS A 88 -18.72 7.62 15.76
C HIS A 88 -17.99 6.71 14.76
N ALA A 89 -17.94 7.09 13.48
CA ALA A 89 -17.20 6.37 12.45
C ALA A 89 -15.70 6.30 12.77
N ALA A 90 -15.10 7.43 13.18
CA ALA A 90 -13.69 7.51 13.56
C ALA A 90 -13.34 6.68 14.80
N LYS A 91 -14.30 6.49 15.72
CA LYS A 91 -14.11 5.68 16.92
C LYS A 91 -14.32 4.18 16.67
N THR A 92 -15.24 3.82 15.79
CA THR A 92 -15.60 2.42 15.52
C THR A 92 -14.69 1.75 14.51
N SER A 93 -14.10 2.52 13.60
CA SER A 93 -13.28 2.02 12.49
C SER A 93 -11.82 2.33 12.76
N GLU A 94 -10.95 1.32 12.66
CA GLU A 94 -9.49 1.48 12.82
C GLU A 94 -8.91 2.42 11.73
N ARG A 95 -9.39 2.25 10.50
CA ARG A 95 -8.98 3.03 9.33
C ARG A 95 -10.21 3.70 8.74
N LEU A 96 -10.16 5.02 8.59
CA LEU A 96 -11.25 5.82 8.06
C LEU A 96 -10.69 6.87 7.09
N ILE A 97 -11.29 6.93 5.91
CA ILE A 97 -11.00 7.93 4.88
C ILE A 97 -12.26 8.77 4.69
N VAL A 98 -12.10 10.09 4.82
CA VAL A 98 -13.21 11.04 4.72
C VAL A 98 -12.95 12.02 3.58
N HIS A 99 -13.85 12.02 2.60
CA HIS A 99 -13.84 12.99 1.52
C HIS A 99 -14.73 14.19 1.88
N PHE A 100 -14.11 15.34 2.13
CA PHE A 100 -14.81 16.61 2.23
C PHE A 100 -15.05 17.14 0.82
N TYR A 101 -16.32 17.28 0.46
CA TYR A 101 -16.75 17.60 -0.89
C TYR A 101 -17.69 18.81 -0.91
N ARG A 102 -17.84 19.40 -2.10
CA ARG A 102 -18.89 20.38 -2.41
C ARG A 102 -19.67 19.95 -3.65
N PRO A 103 -21.02 19.98 -3.64
CA PRO A 103 -21.83 19.53 -4.78
C PRO A 103 -21.56 20.28 -6.10
N THR A 104 -21.13 21.54 -6.00
CA THR A 104 -20.96 22.46 -7.13
C THR A 104 -19.69 22.22 -7.95
N THR A 105 -18.75 21.42 -7.45
CA THR A 105 -17.42 21.26 -8.04
C THR A 105 -17.27 19.92 -8.74
N ARG A 106 -17.05 19.93 -10.07
CA ARG A 106 -16.83 18.70 -10.87
C ARG A 106 -15.65 17.86 -10.41
N TYR A 107 -14.64 18.48 -9.82
CA TYR A 107 -13.46 17.81 -9.28
C TYR A 107 -13.77 16.83 -8.15
N CYS A 108 -14.78 17.12 -7.33
CA CYS A 108 -15.21 16.22 -6.26
C CYS A 108 -15.87 14.95 -6.81
N GLN A 109 -16.56 15.05 -7.96
CA GLN A 109 -17.21 13.90 -8.61
C GLN A 109 -16.18 12.88 -9.13
N ASN A 110 -15.01 13.36 -9.56
CA ASN A 110 -13.91 12.47 -9.94
C ASN A 110 -13.42 11.67 -8.72
N VAL A 111 -13.15 12.35 -7.60
CA VAL A 111 -12.74 11.69 -6.35
C VAL A 111 -13.81 10.70 -5.87
N ASP A 112 -15.09 11.05 -5.92
CA ASP A 112 -16.20 10.16 -5.57
C ASP A 112 -16.13 8.83 -6.34
N ALA A 113 -15.89 8.89 -7.66
CA ALA A 113 -15.81 7.70 -8.51
C ALA A 113 -14.60 6.80 -8.17
N HIS A 114 -13.48 7.38 -7.74
CA HIS A 114 -12.33 6.59 -7.28
C HIS A 114 -12.58 6.00 -5.88
N MET A 115 -13.17 6.78 -4.97
CA MET A 115 -13.50 6.34 -3.61
C MET A 115 -14.50 5.19 -3.60
N GLU A 116 -15.51 5.21 -4.48
CA GLU A 116 -16.48 4.13 -4.60
C GLU A 116 -15.83 2.81 -5.05
N LYS A 117 -14.90 2.87 -6.01
CA LYS A 117 -14.12 1.70 -6.46
C LYS A 117 -13.21 1.15 -5.35
N LEU A 118 -12.60 2.04 -4.55
CA LEU A 118 -11.72 1.64 -3.46
C LEU A 118 -12.51 1.07 -2.29
N ALA A 119 -13.65 1.66 -1.95
CA ALA A 119 -14.50 1.19 -0.86
C ALA A 119 -14.91 -0.27 -1.05
N ALA A 120 -15.26 -0.69 -2.27
CA ALA A 120 -15.63 -2.06 -2.56
C ALA A 120 -14.46 -3.06 -2.44
N LYS A 121 -13.22 -2.60 -2.64
CA LYS A 121 -12.00 -3.44 -2.60
C LYS A 121 -11.38 -3.54 -1.22
N HIS A 122 -11.44 -2.46 -0.44
CA HIS A 122 -10.76 -2.33 0.85
C HIS A 122 -11.78 -2.38 1.99
N LEU A 123 -12.13 -3.61 2.41
CA LEU A 123 -13.05 -3.84 3.53
C LEU A 123 -12.44 -3.49 4.89
N GLU A 124 -11.13 -3.42 4.97
CA GLU A 124 -10.37 -3.02 6.16
C GLU A 124 -10.48 -1.52 6.47
N THR A 125 -10.94 -0.72 5.51
CA THR A 125 -11.01 0.73 5.60
C THR A 125 -12.41 1.24 5.32
N ARG A 126 -12.88 2.13 6.19
CA ARG A 126 -14.18 2.78 6.00
C ARG A 126 -14.03 4.01 5.11
N PHE A 127 -14.86 4.12 4.09
CA PHE A 127 -14.87 5.26 3.19
C PHE A 127 -16.17 6.05 3.36
N VAL A 128 -16.05 7.33 3.64
CA VAL A 128 -17.21 8.22 3.79
C VAL A 128 -16.98 9.55 3.11
N LYS A 129 -18.07 10.26 2.83
CA LYS A 129 -18.02 11.66 2.38
C LYS A 129 -18.85 12.57 3.26
N ILE A 130 -18.45 13.82 3.33
CA ILE A 130 -19.12 14.85 4.12
C ILE A 130 -19.25 16.10 3.25
N ASP A 131 -20.47 16.60 3.16
CA ASP A 131 -20.76 17.88 2.51
C ASP A 131 -20.20 19.01 3.38
N ALA A 132 -19.17 19.67 2.87
CA ALA A 132 -18.50 20.74 3.59
C ALA A 132 -19.36 21.99 3.76
N GLU A 133 -20.37 22.21 2.89
CA GLU A 133 -21.29 23.36 3.01
C GLU A 133 -22.33 23.17 4.13
N LYS A 134 -22.50 21.93 4.60
CA LYS A 134 -23.43 21.59 5.70
C LYS A 134 -22.72 21.34 7.04
N SER A 135 -21.38 21.34 7.04
CA SER A 135 -20.57 20.82 8.14
C SER A 135 -19.51 21.83 8.61
N ASP A 136 -19.89 23.10 8.79
CA ASP A 136 -18.98 24.20 9.14
C ASP A 136 -18.07 23.88 10.34
N TYR A 137 -18.62 23.25 11.39
CA TYR A 137 -17.86 22.86 12.57
C TYR A 137 -16.68 21.93 12.24
N LEU A 138 -16.90 20.92 11.38
CA LEU A 138 -15.84 19.99 10.99
C LEU A 138 -14.82 20.67 10.09
N VAL A 139 -15.28 21.51 9.17
CA VAL A 139 -14.43 22.27 8.25
C VAL A 139 -13.49 23.20 9.02
N GLU A 140 -14.00 23.95 9.99
CA GLU A 140 -13.19 24.82 10.85
C GLU A 140 -12.26 24.02 11.75
N LYS A 141 -12.78 22.97 12.42
CA LYS A 141 -12.01 22.19 13.39
C LYS A 141 -10.84 21.43 12.77
N LEU A 142 -11.03 20.94 11.54
CA LEU A 142 -10.05 20.16 10.80
C LEU A 142 -9.26 21.01 9.79
N MET A 143 -9.51 22.33 9.75
CA MET A 143 -8.83 23.29 8.86
C MET A 143 -8.94 22.91 7.38
N VAL A 144 -10.14 22.51 6.94
CA VAL A 144 -10.40 22.17 5.54
C VAL A 144 -10.58 23.45 4.73
N VAL A 145 -9.53 23.90 4.05
CA VAL A 145 -9.53 25.16 3.28
C VAL A 145 -9.72 24.93 1.77
N VAL A 146 -9.20 23.81 1.26
CA VAL A 146 -9.19 23.47 -0.18
C VAL A 146 -10.18 22.34 -0.45
N MET A 147 -10.80 22.32 -1.64
CA MET A 147 -11.69 21.23 -2.07
C MET A 147 -11.22 20.66 -3.42
N PRO A 148 -11.27 19.33 -3.62
CA PRO A 148 -11.62 18.30 -2.62
C PRO A 148 -10.54 18.19 -1.52
N THR A 149 -10.92 17.74 -0.33
CA THR A 149 -9.95 17.34 0.72
C THR A 149 -10.23 15.92 1.16
N ILE A 150 -9.18 15.09 1.22
CA ILE A 150 -9.24 13.71 1.68
C ILE A 150 -8.53 13.63 3.04
N LEU A 151 -9.31 13.47 4.10
CA LEU A 151 -8.82 13.32 5.46
C LEU A 151 -8.56 11.85 5.76
N LEU A 152 -7.36 11.55 6.26
CA LEU A 152 -6.90 10.21 6.59
C LEU A 152 -6.89 10.05 8.11
N VAL A 153 -7.70 9.12 8.62
CA VAL A 153 -7.83 8.84 10.05
C VAL A 153 -7.42 7.40 10.32
N LYS A 154 -6.55 7.22 11.31
CA LYS A 154 -6.12 5.92 11.81
C LYS A 154 -6.16 5.91 13.33
N ASP A 155 -6.71 4.85 13.92
CA ASP A 155 -6.81 4.67 15.37
C ASP A 155 -7.46 5.87 16.09
N GLY A 156 -8.50 6.46 15.46
CA GLY A 156 -9.20 7.64 15.96
C GLY A 156 -8.42 8.96 15.91
N LYS A 157 -7.24 8.98 15.27
CA LYS A 157 -6.41 10.18 15.10
C LYS A 157 -6.29 10.54 13.62
N VAL A 158 -6.29 11.84 13.33
CA VAL A 158 -5.97 12.35 12.00
C VAL A 158 -4.48 12.14 11.74
N VAL A 159 -4.14 11.36 10.72
CA VAL A 159 -2.76 11.07 10.32
C VAL A 159 -2.29 12.06 9.28
N HIS A 160 -3.14 12.36 8.29
CA HIS A 160 -2.79 13.23 7.16
C HIS A 160 -4.04 13.81 6.49
N GLN A 161 -3.84 14.85 5.68
CA GLN A 161 -4.87 15.47 4.84
C GLN A 161 -4.31 15.76 3.46
N ILE A 162 -4.90 15.15 2.44
CA ILE A 162 -4.58 15.45 1.04
C ILE A 162 -5.48 16.59 0.61
N GLN A 163 -4.89 17.75 0.32
CA GLN A 163 -5.60 18.95 -0.08
C GLN A 163 -5.54 19.10 -1.61
N GLY A 164 -6.70 19.17 -2.25
CA GLY A 164 -6.80 19.26 -3.71
C GLY A 164 -6.22 18.04 -4.41
N PHE A 165 -5.31 18.28 -5.35
CA PHE A 165 -4.69 17.24 -6.18
C PHE A 165 -3.15 17.24 -6.10
N ASP A 166 -2.56 18.03 -5.21
CA ASP A 166 -1.11 18.27 -5.20
C ASP A 166 -0.32 16.95 -5.01
N GLU A 167 -0.80 16.07 -4.14
CA GLU A 167 -0.20 14.75 -3.89
C GLU A 167 -0.63 13.68 -4.90
N LEU A 168 -1.58 14.00 -5.79
CA LEU A 168 -2.12 13.13 -6.84
C LEU A 168 -1.60 13.54 -8.22
N GLY A 169 -0.47 14.26 -8.29
CA GLY A 169 0.15 14.71 -9.54
C GLY A 169 -0.34 16.07 -10.04
N GLY A 170 -1.05 16.84 -9.21
CA GLY A 170 -1.53 18.19 -9.52
C GLY A 170 -2.65 18.25 -10.56
N THR A 171 -3.24 17.11 -10.91
CA THR A 171 -4.32 16.98 -11.90
C THR A 171 -5.50 16.19 -11.31
N HIS A 172 -6.70 16.46 -11.82
CA HIS A 172 -7.89 15.68 -11.51
C HIS A 172 -7.99 14.40 -12.34
N GLU A 173 -7.09 14.22 -13.31
CA GLU A 173 -6.98 13.02 -14.14
C GLU A 173 -5.91 12.09 -13.55
N PHE A 174 -6.28 11.33 -12.52
CA PHE A 174 -5.41 10.33 -11.91
C PHE A 174 -6.07 8.95 -11.89
N THR A 175 -5.27 7.89 -11.79
CA THR A 175 -5.81 6.53 -11.67
C THR A 175 -6.23 6.18 -10.24
N THR A 176 -7.18 5.23 -10.13
CA THR A 176 -7.53 4.63 -8.83
C THR A 176 -6.31 3.97 -8.16
N GLN A 177 -5.35 3.46 -8.94
CA GLN A 177 -4.11 2.88 -8.42
C GLN A 177 -3.22 3.93 -7.77
N LEU A 178 -3.05 5.09 -8.40
CA LEU A 178 -2.32 6.20 -7.80
C LEU A 178 -2.92 6.62 -6.46
N LEU A 179 -4.24 6.81 -6.42
CA LEU A 179 -4.93 7.15 -5.17
C LEU A 179 -4.74 6.05 -4.10
N ALA A 180 -4.91 4.79 -4.47
CA ALA A 180 -4.71 3.67 -3.53
C ALA A 180 -3.27 3.64 -2.99
N TRP A 181 -2.28 3.82 -3.87
CA TRP A 181 -0.88 3.84 -3.49
C TRP A 181 -0.57 4.99 -2.53
N VAL A 182 -1.03 6.22 -2.82
CA VAL A 182 -0.82 7.38 -1.92
C VAL A 182 -1.46 7.13 -0.55
N LEU A 183 -2.70 6.63 -0.52
CA LEU A 183 -3.38 6.28 0.73
C LEU A 183 -2.65 5.19 1.53
N SER A 184 -2.01 4.24 0.85
CA SER A 184 -1.25 3.16 1.50
C SER A 184 0.01 3.68 2.21
N GLN A 185 0.64 4.75 1.70
CA GLN A 185 1.80 5.38 2.33
C GLN A 185 1.48 5.91 3.73
N HIS A 186 0.22 6.31 3.97
CA HIS A 186 -0.27 6.76 5.26
C HIS A 186 -0.87 5.65 6.12
N SER A 187 -0.71 4.38 5.73
CA SER A 187 -1.18 3.22 6.48
C SER A 187 -2.70 3.18 6.72
N VAL A 188 -3.49 3.85 5.87
CA VAL A 188 -4.95 3.89 5.96
C VAL A 188 -5.65 2.89 5.03
N LEU A 189 -4.92 2.23 4.14
CA LEU A 189 -5.37 1.04 3.42
C LEU A 189 -4.17 0.17 3.06
N THR A 190 -4.42 -1.09 2.68
CA THR A 190 -3.38 -2.00 2.21
C THR A 190 -3.35 -2.00 0.67
N TYR A 191 -2.18 -1.84 0.07
CA TYR A 191 -2.01 -1.81 -1.38
C TYR A 191 -0.97 -2.85 -1.80
N ASP A 192 -1.42 -3.81 -2.60
CA ASP A 192 -0.61 -4.90 -3.15
C ASP A 192 -0.32 -4.57 -4.62
N GLY A 193 0.71 -3.76 -4.86
CA GLY A 193 1.13 -3.37 -6.21
C GLY A 193 2.34 -2.45 -6.23
N ASP A 194 2.95 -2.33 -7.40
CA ASP A 194 4.08 -1.43 -7.61
C ASP A 194 3.66 0.04 -7.57
N MET A 195 4.63 0.92 -7.34
CA MET A 195 4.44 2.36 -7.44
C MET A 195 3.97 2.73 -8.86
N PRO A 196 2.83 3.41 -9.03
CA PRO A 196 2.31 3.74 -10.36
C PRO A 196 3.22 4.70 -11.14
N GLU A 197 3.42 4.45 -12.44
CA GLU A 197 4.27 5.29 -13.30
C GLU A 197 3.84 6.76 -13.37
N GLU A 198 2.53 7.02 -13.22
CA GLU A 198 1.95 8.38 -13.19
C GLU A 198 2.57 9.26 -12.10
N TYR A 199 3.06 8.64 -11.03
CA TYR A 199 3.77 9.31 -9.95
C TYR A 199 5.07 9.97 -10.43
N PHE A 200 5.81 9.32 -11.34
CA PHE A 200 7.08 9.83 -11.88
C PHE A 200 6.87 10.91 -12.96
N LYS A 201 5.70 10.92 -13.61
CA LYS A 201 5.40 11.82 -14.74
C LYS A 201 4.95 13.22 -14.30
N GLY A 202 5.20 13.62 -13.05
CA GLY A 202 4.79 14.91 -12.48
C GLY A 202 5.20 16.10 -13.37
N LYS A 203 4.23 16.66 -14.10
CA LYS A 203 4.40 17.90 -14.87
C LYS A 203 4.28 19.09 -13.92
N GLY A 204 5.39 19.54 -13.36
CA GLY A 204 5.49 20.86 -12.72
C GLY A 204 6.11 20.86 -11.33
N VAL A 205 6.34 22.08 -10.83
CA VAL A 205 7.08 22.41 -9.59
C VAL A 205 6.51 21.78 -8.30
N ASN A 206 5.27 21.26 -8.34
CA ASN A 206 4.63 20.60 -7.19
C ASN A 206 5.07 19.13 -6.99
N SER A 207 5.79 18.52 -7.94
CA SER A 207 6.36 17.16 -7.80
C SER A 207 7.45 17.06 -6.72
N VAL A 208 7.99 18.19 -6.25
CA VAL A 208 9.03 18.25 -5.21
C VAL A 208 8.48 17.83 -3.83
N HIS A 209 7.21 18.13 -3.52
CA HIS A 209 6.58 17.68 -2.26
C HIS A 209 6.33 16.18 -2.22
N VAL A 210 6.08 15.59 -3.39
CA VAL A 210 5.77 14.19 -3.60
C VAL A 210 7.02 13.30 -3.36
N ALA A 211 8.21 13.76 -3.77
CA ALA A 211 9.48 13.09 -3.45
C ALA A 211 9.79 13.01 -1.93
N MET A 212 9.26 13.94 -1.11
CA MET A 212 9.47 13.91 0.35
C MET A 212 8.64 12.84 1.08
N ILE A 213 7.57 12.29 0.47
CA ILE A 213 6.80 11.17 1.05
C ILE A 213 7.71 9.93 1.16
N ASN A 214 8.53 9.65 0.14
CA ASN A 214 9.51 8.56 0.17
C ASN A 214 10.54 8.72 1.31
N GLY A 215 10.94 9.95 1.65
CA GLY A 215 11.94 10.21 2.70
C GLY A 215 11.41 10.08 4.14
N LYS A 216 10.10 10.20 4.34
CA LYS A 216 9.46 10.12 5.67
C LYS A 216 8.71 8.81 5.94
N TYR A 217 8.24 8.13 4.89
CA TYR A 217 7.40 6.92 4.96
C TYR A 217 7.93 5.75 4.13
N GLY A 218 9.19 5.79 3.64
CA GLY A 218 9.85 4.77 2.81
C GLY A 218 10.07 3.39 3.45
N GLY A 219 9.30 3.04 4.48
CA GLY A 219 9.32 1.75 5.17
C GLY A 219 7.97 1.42 5.81
N SER A 220 6.85 1.73 5.15
CA SER A 220 5.54 1.37 5.69
C SER A 220 5.26 -0.13 5.52
N ASP A 221 5.07 -0.85 6.64
CA ASP A 221 4.73 -2.29 6.73
C ASP A 221 3.44 -2.71 5.99
N ASN A 222 2.77 -1.80 5.29
CA ASN A 222 1.51 -2.02 4.59
C ASN A 222 1.67 -2.28 3.09
N ILE A 223 2.92 -2.28 2.60
CA ILE A 223 3.30 -2.76 1.27
C ILE A 223 3.76 -4.21 1.45
N ARG A 224 2.96 -5.19 1.03
CA ARG A 224 3.42 -6.59 1.02
C ARG A 224 4.57 -6.71 0.03
N GLU A 225 5.73 -7.17 0.49
CA GLU A 225 6.97 -7.31 -0.28
C GLU A 225 6.75 -8.13 -1.57
N GLY A 226 6.41 -7.43 -2.65
CA GLY A 226 6.61 -7.86 -4.02
C GLY A 226 7.90 -7.23 -4.50
N GLN A 227 9.01 -7.96 -4.32
CA GLN A 227 10.31 -7.76 -4.98
C GLN A 227 10.64 -6.32 -5.41
N ASN A 228 11.18 -5.53 -4.47
CA ASN A 228 11.90 -4.30 -4.78
C ASN A 228 13.22 -4.66 -5.49
N SER A 229 13.17 -4.98 -6.79
CA SER A 229 14.38 -5.08 -7.63
C SER A 229 14.53 -3.80 -8.44
N TYR A 230 15.06 -2.75 -7.81
CA TYR A 230 15.70 -1.69 -8.58
C TYR A 230 16.92 -2.31 -9.27
N LYS A 231 16.78 -2.66 -10.56
CA LYS A 231 17.94 -2.84 -11.42
C LYS A 231 18.49 -1.46 -11.71
N ASP A 232 19.55 -1.15 -10.97
CA ASP A 232 20.55 -0.16 -11.29
C ASP A 232 21.06 -0.41 -12.72
N TYR A 233 20.57 0.39 -13.68
CA TYR A 233 21.22 0.53 -14.96
C TYR A 233 22.19 1.69 -14.80
N GLY A 234 23.44 1.35 -14.45
CA GLY A 234 24.56 2.28 -14.56
C GLY A 234 24.66 2.78 -16.00
N GLU A 235 24.70 4.11 -16.13
CA GLU A 235 25.19 4.79 -17.32
C GLU A 235 26.68 4.44 -17.51
N ASP A 236 26.96 3.46 -18.35
CA ASP A 236 28.23 3.39 -19.07
C ASP A 236 27.97 3.88 -20.50
N SER A 237 28.15 5.19 -20.71
CA SER A 237 28.35 5.77 -22.05
C SER A 237 29.82 6.15 -22.21
N ASP A 238 30.64 5.15 -22.52
CA ASP A 238 31.94 5.37 -23.17
C ASP A 238 31.69 5.52 -24.67
N ASP A 239 31.66 6.76 -25.16
CA ASP A 239 31.93 7.07 -26.57
C ASP A 239 33.08 8.10 -26.59
N GLU A 240 34.31 7.57 -26.66
CA GLU A 240 35.54 8.31 -26.91
C GLU A 240 35.64 8.62 -28.42
N TYR A 241 36.02 9.86 -28.75
CA TYR A 241 36.25 10.37 -30.12
C TYR A 241 37.55 9.82 -30.74
#